data_AF-A0A5C4XXG8-F1
#
_entry.id   AF-A0A5C4XXG8-F1
#
_cell.length_a   1.000
_cell.length_b   1.000
_cell.length_c   1.000
_cell.angle_alpha   90.00
_cell.angle_beta   90.00
_cell.angle_gamma   90.00
#
_symmetry.space_group_name_H-M   'P 1'
#
loop_
_entity.id
_entity.type
_entity.pdbx_description
1 polymer ?
#
loop_
_entity_poly.entity_id
_entity_poly.type
_entity_poly.pdbx_seq_one_letter_code
_entity_poly.pdbx_strand_id
1 'polypeptide(L)'
;MLHPLPSPDAPTPLTVRQSARRGLPYLAVVLGLHALALLLLVPAARQTPLLWGVALTAYLFGLRHAWDADHIAVIDNTIRKLLNLGRPAYGVGLFFSLGHSTVVFLLALVAAFVGRALLGAQEGIGTFGGWVGPFVAGIYLVTVAAVNLTTAARIARSGTNADHTHSHGLLARLIAPLTRLVGRQWQVLPLGFLMGLGFDTASEIALLALAGSAAQQGLGWAGILSLPVLFAAGMTLLDTLNGVAMTHAYGWALHNPRVKRGYNLWVTGLSGLVALVIGVVTLAQWAGEHFPAANRALGALQDVDVSPLGFWLAGLTLGLFVFARLQARGRGRAAERSS
;
A
#
# COMPACT_ATOMS: atom_id res chain seq x y z
N MET A 1 7.46 31.60 -32.00
CA MET A 1 6.35 31.00 -31.22
C MET A 1 6.65 31.19 -29.74
N LEU A 2 5.99 32.17 -29.13
CA LEU A 2 6.16 32.51 -27.71
C LEU A 2 5.54 31.39 -26.87
N HIS A 3 6.35 30.73 -26.04
CA HIS A 3 5.84 29.87 -24.97
C HIS A 3 4.93 30.71 -24.07
N PRO A 4 3.69 30.28 -23.75
CA PRO A 4 2.89 30.98 -22.75
C PRO A 4 3.67 30.95 -21.43
N LEU A 5 3.89 32.12 -20.84
CA LEU A 5 4.44 32.21 -19.49
C LEU A 5 3.48 31.47 -18.55
N PRO A 6 3.99 30.67 -17.58
CA PRO A 6 3.14 30.02 -16.61
C PRO A 6 2.29 31.08 -15.89
N SER A 7 0.99 30.83 -15.80
CA SER A 7 0.05 31.69 -15.08
C SER A 7 0.57 31.94 -13.65
N PRO A 8 0.54 33.18 -13.14
CA PRO A 8 1.06 33.55 -11.81
C PRO A 8 0.41 32.79 -10.65
N ASP A 9 -0.74 32.13 -10.89
CA ASP A 9 -1.50 31.35 -9.92
C ASP A 9 -1.29 29.82 -10.01
N ALA A 10 -0.33 29.34 -10.81
CA ALA A 10 -0.03 27.91 -10.84
C ALA A 10 0.56 27.48 -9.48
N PRO A 11 -0.08 26.58 -8.71
CA PRO A 11 0.40 26.20 -7.39
C PRO A 11 1.84 25.70 -7.48
N THR A 12 2.76 26.31 -6.72
CA THR A 12 4.16 25.87 -6.69
C THR A 12 4.25 24.47 -6.09
N PRO A 13 5.06 23.54 -6.66
CA PRO A 13 5.22 22.22 -6.09
C PRO A 13 5.72 22.32 -4.65
N LEU A 14 5.09 21.57 -3.75
CA LEU A 14 5.49 21.52 -2.35
C LEU A 14 6.94 21.07 -2.23
N THR A 15 7.69 21.74 -1.37
CA THR A 15 9.04 21.28 -0.99
C THR A 15 8.95 19.96 -0.22
N VAL A 16 10.07 19.22 -0.18
CA VAL A 16 10.18 18.00 0.65
C VAL A 16 9.84 18.31 2.11
N ARG A 17 10.30 19.46 2.64
CA ARG A 17 10.03 19.88 4.01
C ARG A 17 8.54 20.14 4.27
N GLN A 18 7.84 20.80 3.33
CA GLN A 18 6.39 21.02 3.44
C GLN A 18 5.62 19.70 3.35
N SER A 19 6.05 18.78 2.49
CA SER A 19 5.42 17.46 2.35
C SER A 19 5.62 16.61 3.60
N ALA A 20 6.82 16.61 4.17
CA ALA A 20 7.11 15.96 5.45
C ALA A 20 6.25 16.54 6.59
N ARG A 21 6.10 17.88 6.65
CA ARG A 21 5.22 18.54 7.63
C ARG A 21 3.76 18.10 7.51
N ARG A 22 3.26 17.92 6.29
CA ARG A 22 1.89 17.38 6.06
C ARG A 22 1.77 15.90 6.43
N GLY A 23 2.88 15.16 6.46
CA GLY A 23 2.96 13.78 6.92
C GLY A 23 3.04 13.62 8.46
N LEU A 24 3.47 14.64 9.19
CA LEU A 24 3.73 14.56 10.63
C LEU A 24 2.55 14.03 11.48
N PRO A 25 1.29 14.43 11.24
CA PRO A 25 0.18 13.90 12.04
C PRO A 25 0.05 12.38 11.95
N TYR A 26 0.33 11.80 10.78
CA TYR A 26 0.26 10.35 10.57
C TYR A 26 1.47 9.64 11.20
N LEU A 27 2.66 10.22 11.07
CA LEU A 27 3.86 9.71 11.75
C LEU A 27 3.73 9.78 13.28
N ALA A 28 3.01 10.77 13.82
CA ALA A 28 2.73 10.85 15.25
C ALA A 28 1.86 9.67 15.72
N VAL A 29 0.88 9.24 14.92
CA VAL A 29 0.10 8.01 15.21
C VAL A 29 0.98 6.77 15.19
N VAL A 30 1.87 6.65 14.19
CA VAL A 30 2.86 5.55 14.11
C VAL A 30 3.75 5.53 15.36
N LEU A 31 4.25 6.68 15.81
CA LEU A 31 5.04 6.78 17.03
C LEU A 31 4.24 6.39 18.28
N GLY A 32 2.96 6.75 18.33
CA GLY A 32 2.04 6.30 19.37
C GLY A 32 1.91 4.77 19.43
N LEU A 33 1.83 4.10 18.28
CA LEU A 33 1.83 2.63 18.21
C LEU A 33 3.14 2.02 18.70
N HIS A 34 4.29 2.61 18.35
CA HIS A 34 5.59 2.16 18.87
C HIS A 34 5.69 2.34 20.38
N ALA A 35 5.22 3.48 20.91
CA ALA A 35 5.21 3.73 22.35
C ALA A 35 4.31 2.72 23.08
N LEU A 36 3.12 2.44 22.54
CA LEU A 36 2.21 1.42 23.08
C LEU A 36 2.86 0.02 23.05
N ALA A 37 3.47 -0.37 21.93
CA ALA A 37 4.19 -1.62 21.81
C ALA A 37 5.28 -1.76 22.87
N LEU A 38 6.11 -0.73 23.05
CA LEU A 38 7.20 -0.74 24.04
C LEU A 38 6.66 -0.74 25.49
N LEU A 39 5.57 -0.03 25.75
CA LEU A 39 4.91 0.00 27.05
C LEU A 39 4.38 -1.38 27.45
N LEU A 40 3.88 -2.17 26.49
CA LEU A 40 3.46 -3.56 26.70
C LEU A 40 4.65 -4.51 26.79
N LEU A 41 5.66 -4.34 25.92
CA LEU A 41 6.80 -5.25 25.80
C LEU A 41 7.75 -5.18 27.00
N VAL A 42 8.19 -3.97 27.39
CA VAL A 42 9.30 -3.79 28.35
C VAL A 42 9.05 -4.49 29.69
N PRO A 43 7.86 -4.38 30.32
CA PRO A 43 7.59 -5.07 31.58
C PRO A 43 7.62 -6.60 31.41
N ALA A 44 7.03 -7.12 30.34
CA ALA A 44 6.97 -8.55 30.06
C ALA A 44 8.35 -9.13 29.71
N ALA A 45 9.15 -8.42 28.91
CA ALA A 45 10.46 -8.87 28.46
C ALA A 45 11.53 -8.81 29.57
N ARG A 46 11.31 -8.03 30.64
CA ARG A 46 12.15 -8.09 31.85
C ARG A 46 11.96 -9.38 32.63
N GLN A 47 10.77 -9.96 32.60
CA GLN A 47 10.47 -11.24 33.25
C GLN A 47 10.84 -12.43 32.35
N THR A 48 10.74 -12.25 31.03
CA THR A 48 11.06 -13.28 30.04
C THR A 48 11.96 -12.70 28.94
N PRO A 49 13.31 -12.76 29.09
CA PRO A 49 14.25 -12.15 28.15
C PRO A 49 14.13 -12.65 26.70
N LEU A 50 13.67 -13.88 26.49
CA LEU A 50 13.41 -14.43 25.14
C LEU A 50 12.39 -13.59 24.35
N LEU A 51 11.48 -12.88 25.05
CA LEU A 51 10.46 -12.06 24.42
C LEU A 51 11.05 -10.91 23.60
N TRP A 52 12.27 -10.44 23.91
CA TRP A 52 12.96 -9.45 23.06
C TRP A 52 13.19 -9.96 21.63
N GLY A 53 13.61 -11.21 21.49
CA GLY A 53 13.83 -11.83 20.18
C GLY A 53 12.51 -12.04 19.43
N VAL A 54 11.50 -12.56 20.13
CA VAL A 54 10.17 -12.78 19.53
C VAL A 54 9.52 -11.47 19.09
N ALA A 55 9.61 -10.43 19.93
CA ALA A 55 9.11 -9.09 19.64
C ALA A 55 9.83 -8.44 18.45
N LEU A 56 11.15 -8.58 18.36
CA LEU A 56 11.91 -8.11 17.21
C LEU A 56 11.46 -8.82 15.93
N THR A 57 11.28 -10.14 15.97
CA THR A 57 10.78 -10.91 14.82
C THR A 57 9.38 -10.45 14.39
N ALA A 58 8.46 -10.24 15.33
CA ALA A 58 7.12 -9.72 15.03
C ALA A 58 7.17 -8.33 14.37
N TYR A 59 8.04 -7.44 14.85
CA TYR A 59 8.26 -6.13 14.26
C TYR A 59 8.85 -6.22 12.84
N LEU A 60 9.84 -7.10 12.62
CA LEU A 60 10.44 -7.34 11.31
C LEU A 60 9.44 -7.95 10.32
N PHE A 61 8.55 -8.84 10.76
CA PHE A 61 7.46 -9.33 9.92
C PHE A 61 6.51 -8.21 9.50
N GLY A 62 6.17 -7.30 10.40
CA GLY A 62 5.37 -6.11 10.06
C GLY A 62 6.06 -5.23 9.00
N LEU A 63 7.36 -4.98 9.17
CA LEU A 63 8.15 -4.24 8.17
C LEU A 63 8.22 -4.98 6.82
N ARG A 64 8.45 -6.29 6.84
CA ARG A 64 8.52 -7.09 5.61
C ARG A 64 7.18 -7.12 4.88
N HIS A 65 6.08 -7.19 5.62
CA HIS A 65 4.74 -7.28 5.05
C HIS A 65 4.31 -5.96 4.40
N ALA A 66 4.61 -4.79 4.98
CA ALA A 66 4.36 -3.50 4.33
C ALA A 66 5.01 -3.36 2.93
N TRP A 67 5.97 -4.23 2.64
CA TRP A 67 6.67 -4.26 1.38
C TRP A 67 6.06 -5.22 0.35
N ASP A 68 4.97 -5.90 0.69
CA ASP A 68 4.25 -6.74 -0.25
C ASP A 68 3.67 -5.90 -1.40
N ALA A 69 3.63 -6.52 -2.58
CA ALA A 69 3.40 -5.81 -3.83
C ALA A 69 1.98 -5.22 -3.89
N ASP A 70 1.03 -5.89 -3.28
CA ASP A 70 -0.36 -5.51 -3.15
C ASP A 70 -0.53 -4.26 -2.24
N HIS A 71 0.17 -4.18 -1.11
CA HIS A 71 0.21 -3.00 -0.23
C HIS A 71 0.68 -1.77 -1.01
N ILE A 72 1.86 -1.86 -1.63
CA ILE A 72 2.44 -0.77 -2.42
C ILE A 72 1.49 -0.39 -3.56
N ALA A 73 0.96 -1.36 -4.30
CA ALA A 73 0.06 -1.10 -5.42
C ALA A 73 -1.24 -0.41 -4.99
N VAL A 74 -1.87 -0.84 -3.89
CA VAL A 74 -3.11 -0.22 -3.39
C VAL A 74 -2.84 1.21 -2.91
N ILE A 75 -1.80 1.42 -2.10
CA ILE A 75 -1.45 2.73 -1.54
C ILE A 75 -1.13 3.71 -2.67
N ASP A 76 -0.22 3.36 -3.56
CA ASP A 76 0.26 4.23 -4.61
C ASP A 76 -0.84 4.65 -5.56
N ASN A 77 -1.66 3.70 -6.00
CA ASN A 77 -2.72 4.00 -6.94
C ASN A 77 -3.86 4.79 -6.29
N THR A 78 -4.14 4.57 -5.01
CA THR A 78 -5.08 5.39 -4.24
C THR A 78 -4.57 6.83 -4.12
N ILE A 79 -3.28 7.03 -3.86
CA ILE A 79 -2.64 8.35 -3.81
C ILE A 79 -2.78 9.06 -5.15
N ARG A 80 -2.44 8.40 -6.26
CA ARG A 80 -2.60 8.97 -7.62
C ARG A 80 -4.02 9.44 -7.85
N LYS A 81 -4.98 8.56 -7.55
CA LYS A 81 -6.40 8.86 -7.72
C LYS A 81 -6.82 10.08 -6.90
N LEU A 82 -6.46 10.15 -5.62
CA LEU A 82 -6.79 11.29 -4.75
C LEU A 82 -6.13 12.58 -5.24
N LEU A 83 -4.86 12.53 -5.67
CA LEU A 83 -4.17 13.70 -6.23
C LEU A 83 -4.81 14.18 -7.53
N ASN A 84 -5.23 13.28 -8.42
CA ASN A 84 -5.97 13.63 -9.64
C ASN A 84 -7.34 14.24 -9.33
N LEU A 85 -7.93 13.91 -8.18
CA LEU A 85 -9.16 14.53 -7.67
C LEU A 85 -8.91 15.82 -6.86
N GLY A 86 -7.66 16.29 -6.77
CA GLY A 86 -7.28 17.46 -5.96
C GLY A 86 -7.45 17.27 -4.45
N ARG A 87 -7.44 16.02 -3.97
CA ARG A 87 -7.65 15.65 -2.56
C ARG A 87 -6.33 15.34 -1.85
N PRO A 88 -6.25 15.53 -0.52
CA PRO A 88 -5.09 15.13 0.26
C PRO A 88 -4.94 13.60 0.30
N ALA A 89 -3.69 13.12 0.22
CA ALA A 89 -3.37 11.69 0.13
C ALA A 89 -2.28 11.21 1.12
N TYR A 90 -1.75 12.10 1.97
CA TYR A 90 -0.64 11.80 2.88
C TYR A 90 -0.95 10.71 3.92
N GLY A 91 -2.22 10.52 4.27
CA GLY A 91 -2.65 9.53 5.25
C GLY A 91 -3.03 8.15 4.68
N VAL A 92 -2.99 7.97 3.35
CA VAL A 92 -3.48 6.73 2.70
C VAL A 92 -2.78 5.49 3.26
N GLY A 93 -1.44 5.51 3.34
CA GLY A 93 -0.67 4.38 3.86
C GLY A 93 -1.01 4.02 5.30
N LEU A 94 -1.16 5.02 6.18
CA LEU A 94 -1.56 4.79 7.57
C LEU A 94 -2.95 4.14 7.67
N PHE A 95 -3.95 4.71 7.00
CA PHE A 95 -5.32 4.21 7.11
C PHE A 95 -5.47 2.81 6.54
N PHE A 96 -4.75 2.51 5.46
CA PHE A 96 -4.73 1.18 4.84
C PHE A 96 -4.13 0.15 5.80
N SER A 97 -2.91 0.41 6.28
CA SER A 97 -2.20 -0.47 7.22
C SER A 97 -2.91 -0.64 8.56
N LEU A 98 -3.58 0.40 9.08
CA LEU A 98 -4.41 0.29 10.28
C LEU A 98 -5.62 -0.63 10.06
N GLY A 99 -6.27 -0.54 8.90
CA GLY A 99 -7.36 -1.44 8.52
C GLY A 99 -6.89 -2.89 8.51
N HIS A 100 -5.80 -3.16 7.79
CA HIS A 100 -5.19 -4.49 7.70
C HIS A 100 -4.75 -5.00 9.08
N SER A 101 -3.98 -4.20 9.81
CA SER A 101 -3.47 -4.56 11.14
C SER A 101 -4.57 -4.79 12.18
N THR A 102 -5.78 -4.24 11.98
CA THR A 102 -6.93 -4.54 12.84
C THR A 102 -7.28 -6.03 12.77
N VAL A 103 -7.30 -6.61 11.57
CA VAL A 103 -7.58 -8.03 11.40
C VAL A 103 -6.47 -8.87 12.02
N VAL A 104 -5.21 -8.57 11.69
CA VAL A 104 -4.04 -9.26 12.25
C VAL A 104 -4.04 -9.22 13.79
N PHE A 105 -4.38 -8.07 14.38
CA PHE A 105 -4.48 -7.92 15.84
C PHE A 105 -5.60 -8.79 16.43
N LEU A 106 -6.79 -8.76 15.85
CA LEU A 106 -7.92 -9.58 16.31
C LEU A 106 -7.60 -11.07 16.22
N LEU A 107 -6.92 -11.49 15.16
CA LEU A 107 -6.53 -12.87 14.96
C LEU A 107 -5.44 -13.30 15.93
N ALA A 108 -4.44 -12.45 16.18
CA ALA A 108 -3.42 -12.72 17.19
C ALA A 108 -4.04 -12.82 18.59
N LEU A 109 -5.04 -11.99 18.90
CA LEU A 109 -5.83 -12.08 20.13
C LEU A 109 -6.54 -13.44 20.21
N VAL A 110 -7.25 -13.82 19.16
CA VAL A 110 -7.95 -15.11 19.09
C VAL A 110 -6.96 -16.29 19.26
N ALA A 111 -5.81 -16.25 18.58
CA ALA A 111 -4.76 -17.27 18.70
C ALA A 111 -4.19 -17.35 20.12
N ALA A 112 -4.00 -16.20 20.77
CA ALA A 112 -3.48 -16.09 22.13
C ALA A 112 -4.44 -16.63 23.19
N PHE A 113 -5.73 -16.30 23.08
CA PHE A 113 -6.70 -16.64 24.12
C PHE A 113 -7.30 -18.04 23.95
N VAL A 114 -7.38 -18.55 22.72
CA VAL A 114 -8.14 -19.78 22.46
C VAL A 114 -7.26 -21.03 22.29
N GLY A 115 -5.96 -20.90 21.99
CA GLY A 115 -5.07 -22.05 21.85
C GLY A 115 -5.65 -23.16 20.92
N ARG A 116 -5.44 -24.44 21.27
CA ARG A 116 -5.89 -25.63 20.46
C ARG A 116 -7.40 -25.74 20.26
N ALA A 117 -8.24 -25.04 21.04
CA ALA A 117 -9.70 -25.21 21.00
C ALA A 117 -10.37 -24.58 19.76
N LEU A 118 -9.61 -23.91 18.89
CA LEU A 118 -10.14 -23.14 17.76
C LEU A 118 -9.73 -23.62 16.36
N LEU A 119 -9.22 -24.84 16.20
CA LEU A 119 -8.96 -25.38 14.85
C LEU A 119 -10.24 -25.33 13.99
N GLY A 120 -11.43 -25.56 14.56
CA GLY A 120 -12.70 -25.51 13.83
C GLY A 120 -13.27 -24.11 13.54
N ALA A 121 -12.99 -23.07 14.35
CA ALA A 121 -13.50 -21.71 14.07
C ALA A 121 -12.50 -20.85 13.26
N GLN A 122 -11.20 -21.16 13.33
CA GLN A 122 -10.22 -20.64 12.39
C GLN A 122 -10.51 -21.11 10.97
N GLU A 123 -10.96 -22.35 10.79
CA GLU A 123 -11.41 -22.82 9.47
C GLU A 123 -12.56 -21.95 8.93
N GLY A 124 -13.58 -21.62 9.73
CA GLY A 124 -14.70 -20.79 9.26
C GLY A 124 -14.32 -19.34 8.92
N ILE A 125 -13.56 -18.67 9.79
CA ILE A 125 -13.10 -17.29 9.57
C ILE A 125 -12.07 -17.22 8.45
N GLY A 126 -11.13 -18.17 8.41
CA GLY A 126 -10.12 -18.31 7.36
C GLY A 126 -10.75 -18.61 6.01
N THR A 127 -11.76 -19.48 5.95
CA THR A 127 -12.50 -19.76 4.71
C THR A 127 -13.19 -18.50 4.21
N PHE A 128 -13.96 -17.79 5.05
CA PHE A 128 -14.61 -16.55 4.63
C PHE A 128 -13.59 -15.48 4.20
N GLY A 129 -12.49 -15.37 4.94
CA GLY A 129 -11.41 -14.44 4.67
C GLY A 129 -10.71 -14.68 3.33
N GLY A 130 -10.31 -15.93 3.06
CA GLY A 130 -9.73 -16.35 1.78
C GLY A 130 -10.69 -16.22 0.59
N TRP A 131 -12.01 -16.29 0.83
CA TRP A 131 -12.99 -15.98 -0.21
C TRP A 131 -13.06 -14.49 -0.53
N VAL A 132 -13.11 -13.63 0.49
CA VAL A 132 -13.46 -12.21 0.31
C VAL A 132 -12.24 -11.33 0.11
N GLY A 133 -11.18 -11.52 0.89
CA GLY A 133 -10.01 -10.63 0.88
C GLY A 133 -9.30 -10.60 -0.47
N PRO A 134 -8.81 -11.74 -0.99
CA PRO A 134 -8.04 -11.80 -2.23
C PRO A 134 -8.92 -11.40 -3.43
N PHE A 135 -10.19 -11.79 -3.43
CA PHE A 135 -11.16 -11.40 -4.45
C PHE A 135 -11.36 -9.88 -4.52
N VAL A 136 -11.65 -9.24 -3.38
CA VAL A 136 -11.87 -7.78 -3.33
C VAL A 136 -10.58 -7.04 -3.69
N ALA A 137 -9.43 -7.49 -3.18
CA ALA A 137 -8.12 -6.91 -3.48
C ALA A 137 -7.81 -6.99 -4.98
N GLY A 138 -7.97 -8.17 -5.58
CA GLY A 138 -7.73 -8.43 -6.99
C GLY A 138 -8.63 -7.59 -7.89
N ILE A 139 -9.95 -7.54 -7.63
CA ILE A 139 -10.88 -6.69 -8.37
C ILE A 139 -10.53 -5.21 -8.24
N TYR A 140 -10.16 -4.75 -7.04
CA TYR A 140 -9.75 -3.38 -6.80
C TYR A 140 -8.50 -3.02 -7.64
N LEU A 141 -7.46 -3.87 -7.58
CA LEU A 141 -6.21 -3.67 -8.32
C LEU A 141 -6.43 -3.66 -9.83
N VAL A 142 -7.20 -4.61 -10.38
CA VAL A 142 -7.56 -4.65 -11.80
C VAL A 142 -8.34 -3.40 -12.22
N THR A 143 -9.30 -2.96 -11.40
CA THR A 143 -10.11 -1.77 -11.67
C THR A 143 -9.25 -0.52 -11.73
N VAL A 144 -8.38 -0.35 -10.74
CA VAL A 144 -7.51 0.81 -10.63
C VAL A 144 -6.42 0.80 -11.71
N ALA A 145 -5.90 -0.39 -12.04
CA ALA A 145 -5.01 -0.59 -13.18
C ALA A 145 -5.67 -0.16 -14.50
N ALA A 146 -6.92 -0.55 -14.74
CA ALA A 146 -7.67 -0.14 -15.92
C ALA A 146 -7.82 1.40 -16.01
N VAL A 147 -8.11 2.08 -14.90
CA VAL A 147 -8.18 3.55 -14.85
C VAL A 147 -6.83 4.18 -15.18
N ASN A 148 -5.75 3.67 -14.61
CA ASN A 148 -4.41 4.23 -14.80
C ASN A 148 -3.90 3.99 -16.22
N LEU A 149 -4.07 2.78 -16.76
CA LEU A 149 -3.64 2.44 -18.13
C LEU A 149 -4.45 3.19 -19.18
N THR A 150 -5.77 3.37 -18.99
CA THR A 150 -6.59 4.16 -19.92
C THR A 150 -6.22 5.64 -19.88
N THR A 151 -5.89 6.18 -18.69
CA THR A 151 -5.38 7.55 -18.54
C THR A 151 -4.03 7.71 -19.24
N ALA A 152 -3.10 6.78 -19.04
CA ALA A 152 -1.79 6.78 -19.69
C ALA A 152 -1.91 6.70 -21.23
N ALA A 153 -2.75 5.79 -21.74
CA ALA A 153 -3.02 5.66 -23.16
C ALA A 153 -3.63 6.94 -23.76
N ARG A 154 -4.50 7.64 -23.02
CA ARG A 154 -5.05 8.93 -23.46
C ARG A 154 -3.97 10.00 -23.55
N ILE A 155 -3.11 10.13 -22.54
CA ILE A 155 -1.99 11.09 -22.54
C ILE A 155 -1.01 10.80 -23.70
N ALA A 156 -0.82 9.51 -24.03
CA ALA A 156 -0.02 9.11 -25.18
C ALA A 156 -0.66 9.58 -26.50
N ARG A 157 -1.97 9.36 -26.67
CA ARG A 157 -2.71 9.66 -27.92
C ARG A 157 -3.05 11.14 -28.15
N SER A 158 -3.36 11.91 -27.11
CA SER A 158 -4.04 13.22 -27.25
C SER A 158 -3.16 14.47 -27.16
N GLY A 159 -1.87 14.37 -26.84
CA GLY A 159 -1.05 15.58 -26.65
C GLY A 159 -1.43 16.40 -25.41
N THR A 160 -0.85 17.60 -25.26
CA THR A 160 -0.94 18.47 -24.06
C THR A 160 -2.34 19.02 -23.72
N ASN A 161 -3.37 18.74 -24.52
CA ASN A 161 -4.72 19.30 -24.35
C ASN A 161 -5.68 18.37 -23.56
N ALA A 162 -5.15 17.46 -22.76
CA ALA A 162 -5.96 16.47 -22.03
C ALA A 162 -6.64 17.02 -20.75
N ASP A 163 -6.44 18.30 -20.38
CA ASP A 163 -6.83 18.78 -19.05
C ASP A 163 -8.36 18.89 -18.84
N HIS A 164 -9.24 18.84 -19.86
CA HIS A 164 -10.68 19.12 -19.66
C HIS A 164 -11.72 18.16 -20.27
N THR A 165 -11.37 16.93 -20.66
CA THR A 165 -12.39 15.96 -21.14
C THR A 165 -12.77 14.92 -20.10
N HIS A 166 -13.87 15.19 -19.39
CA HIS A 166 -14.59 14.20 -18.59
C HIS A 166 -14.85 12.94 -19.42
N SER A 167 -14.49 11.78 -18.85
CA SER A 167 -14.61 10.49 -19.51
C SER A 167 -16.08 10.11 -19.71
N HIS A 168 -16.58 10.18 -20.94
CA HIS A 168 -17.91 9.69 -21.34
C HIS A 168 -17.88 8.26 -21.93
N GLY A 169 -16.92 7.42 -21.53
CA GLY A 169 -16.84 6.03 -22.00
C GLY A 169 -17.68 5.04 -21.17
N LEU A 170 -18.15 3.95 -21.79
CA LEU A 170 -18.82 2.83 -21.10
C LEU A 170 -17.98 2.27 -19.94
N LEU A 171 -16.67 2.09 -20.14
CA LEU A 171 -15.73 1.66 -19.11
C LEU A 171 -15.66 2.66 -17.94
N ALA A 172 -15.69 3.96 -18.23
CA ALA A 172 -15.69 5.00 -17.20
C ALA A 172 -16.99 5.02 -16.39
N ARG A 173 -18.13 4.65 -17.01
CA ARG A 173 -19.42 4.50 -16.31
C ARG A 173 -19.47 3.26 -15.43
N LEU A 174 -18.90 2.14 -15.89
CA LEU A 174 -18.80 0.89 -15.13
C LEU A 174 -17.84 1.01 -13.93
N ILE A 175 -16.74 1.75 -14.09
CA ILE A 175 -15.73 1.95 -13.04
C ILE A 175 -16.06 3.13 -12.10
N ALA A 176 -16.91 4.06 -12.53
CA ALA A 176 -17.35 5.21 -11.72
C ALA A 176 -17.84 4.85 -10.30
N PRO A 177 -18.73 3.86 -10.09
CA PRO A 177 -19.18 3.51 -8.73
C PRO A 177 -18.04 2.99 -7.85
N LEU A 178 -17.17 2.12 -8.38
CA LEU A 178 -16.01 1.60 -7.64
C LEU A 178 -15.00 2.70 -7.30
N THR A 179 -14.77 3.63 -8.24
CA THR A 179 -13.88 4.78 -8.01
C THR A 179 -14.49 5.84 -7.10
N ARG A 180 -15.80 5.88 -6.90
CA ARG A 180 -16.42 6.77 -5.89
C ARG A 180 -16.25 6.26 -4.45
N LEU A 181 -15.96 4.97 -4.24
CA LEU A 181 -15.82 4.39 -2.90
C LEU A 181 -14.68 5.03 -2.08
N VAL A 182 -13.54 5.30 -2.72
CA VAL A 182 -12.36 5.91 -2.07
C VAL A 182 -12.14 7.34 -2.57
N GLY A 183 -12.90 8.29 -2.04
CA GLY A 183 -12.78 9.73 -2.32
C GLY A 183 -12.02 10.53 -1.26
N ARG A 184 -11.73 9.93 -0.11
CA ARG A 184 -10.95 10.50 1.00
C ARG A 184 -9.91 9.48 1.48
N GLN A 185 -8.76 9.96 1.93
CA GLN A 185 -7.64 9.11 2.39
C GLN A 185 -8.00 8.09 3.48
N TRP A 186 -9.00 8.34 4.33
CA TRP A 186 -9.42 7.40 5.39
C TRP A 186 -10.29 6.25 4.87
N GLN A 187 -10.96 6.43 3.73
CA GLN A 187 -11.86 5.43 3.15
C GLN A 187 -11.13 4.20 2.60
N VAL A 188 -9.79 4.20 2.62
CA VAL A 188 -8.97 3.03 2.31
C VAL A 188 -8.85 2.07 3.50
N LEU A 189 -9.26 2.48 4.71
CA LEU A 189 -9.22 1.63 5.91
C LEU A 189 -10.07 0.36 5.77
N PRO A 190 -11.34 0.42 5.30
CA PRO A 190 -12.12 -0.80 5.05
C PRO A 190 -11.48 -1.71 3.99
N LEU A 191 -10.79 -1.13 3.00
CA LEU A 191 -10.07 -1.92 1.99
C LEU A 191 -8.89 -2.67 2.62
N GLY A 192 -8.10 -1.98 3.47
CA GLY A 192 -7.04 -2.63 4.24
C GLY A 192 -7.56 -3.73 5.14
N PHE A 193 -8.70 -3.51 5.81
CA PHE A 193 -9.35 -4.53 6.63
C PHE A 193 -9.75 -5.77 5.79
N LEU A 194 -10.37 -5.56 4.63
CA LEU A 194 -10.75 -6.67 3.74
C LEU A 194 -9.53 -7.43 3.24
N MET A 195 -8.43 -6.74 2.93
CA MET A 195 -7.16 -7.39 2.55
C MET A 195 -6.55 -8.19 3.69
N GLY A 196 -6.59 -7.68 4.93
CA GLY A 196 -6.12 -8.41 6.11
C GLY A 196 -6.95 -9.66 6.43
N LEU A 197 -8.15 -9.82 5.89
CA LEU A 197 -8.92 -11.06 6.01
C LEU A 197 -8.37 -12.18 5.11
N GLY A 198 -7.54 -11.88 4.11
CA GLY A 198 -7.08 -12.89 3.14
C GLY A 198 -6.21 -13.99 3.74
N PHE A 199 -5.51 -13.74 4.86
CA PHE A 199 -4.54 -14.68 5.47
C PHE A 199 -3.42 -15.17 4.54
N ASP A 200 -3.10 -14.42 3.49
CA ASP A 200 -2.27 -14.94 2.39
C ASP A 200 -0.76 -14.82 2.62
N THR A 201 -0.32 -14.27 3.76
CA THR A 201 1.12 -14.01 3.95
C THR A 201 1.76 -14.85 5.04
N ALA A 202 2.94 -15.39 4.71
CA ALA A 202 3.79 -16.11 5.65
C ALA A 202 4.10 -15.28 6.91
N SER A 203 4.17 -13.94 6.78
CA SER A 203 4.40 -13.02 7.89
C SER A 203 3.25 -13.02 8.90
N GLU A 204 1.98 -13.04 8.43
CA GLU A 204 0.82 -13.12 9.32
C GLU A 204 0.73 -14.48 9.99
N ILE A 205 0.87 -15.56 9.22
CA ILE A 205 0.83 -16.93 9.75
C ILE A 205 1.92 -17.13 10.81
N ALA A 206 3.14 -16.66 10.53
CA ALA A 206 4.25 -16.74 11.47
C ALA A 206 3.99 -15.91 12.74
N LEU A 207 3.42 -14.70 12.61
CA LEU A 207 3.03 -13.90 13.77
C LEU A 207 1.98 -14.61 14.64
N LEU A 208 0.95 -15.20 14.03
CA LEU A 208 -0.09 -15.94 14.75
C LEU A 208 0.50 -17.14 15.48
N ALA A 209 1.44 -17.85 14.84
CA ALA A 209 2.16 -18.95 15.46
C ALA A 209 3.00 -18.48 16.67
N LEU A 210 3.69 -17.33 16.54
CA LEU A 210 4.43 -16.72 17.65
C LEU A 210 3.50 -16.31 18.80
N ALA A 211 2.34 -15.71 18.52
CA ALA A 211 1.35 -15.32 19.53
C ALA A 211 0.74 -16.54 20.24
N GLY A 212 0.39 -17.59 19.50
CA GLY A 212 -0.13 -18.84 20.07
C GLY A 212 0.91 -19.62 20.88
N SER A 213 2.18 -19.61 20.45
CA SER A 213 3.29 -20.20 21.21
C SER A 213 3.58 -19.41 22.49
N ALA A 214 3.54 -18.07 22.40
CA ALA A 214 3.72 -17.18 23.55
C ALA A 214 2.66 -17.45 24.65
N ALA A 215 1.40 -17.64 24.24
CA ALA A 215 0.33 -18.00 25.16
C ALA A 215 0.55 -19.36 25.85
N GLN A 216 1.03 -20.38 25.12
CA GLN A 216 1.31 -21.71 25.68
C GLN A 216 2.47 -21.71 26.70
N GLN A 217 3.41 -20.79 26.54
CA GLN A 217 4.54 -20.61 27.48
C GLN A 217 4.14 -19.83 28.74
N GLY A 218 2.86 -19.46 28.89
CA GLY A 218 2.36 -18.74 30.07
C GLY A 218 2.81 -17.28 30.13
N LEU A 219 3.17 -16.68 28.99
CA LEU A 219 3.49 -15.25 28.95
C LEU A 219 2.29 -14.42 29.39
N GLY A 220 2.54 -13.36 30.16
CA GLY A 220 1.49 -12.43 30.56
C GLY A 220 0.83 -11.78 29.34
N TRP A 221 -0.45 -11.42 29.47
CA TRP A 221 -1.26 -10.82 28.40
C TRP A 221 -0.58 -9.63 27.71
N ALA A 222 0.16 -8.81 28.46
CA ALA A 222 0.90 -7.67 27.91
C ALA A 222 1.99 -8.11 26.92
N GLY A 223 2.71 -9.19 27.22
CA GLY A 223 3.72 -9.74 26.32
C GLY A 223 3.11 -10.29 25.04
N ILE A 224 1.96 -10.97 25.14
CA ILE A 224 1.27 -11.51 23.97
C ILE A 224 0.72 -10.39 23.09
N LEU A 225 0.06 -9.38 23.68
CA LEU A 225 -0.48 -8.23 22.93
C LEU A 225 0.61 -7.35 22.33
N SER A 226 1.82 -7.33 22.90
CA SER A 226 2.93 -6.57 22.33
C SER A 226 3.28 -7.03 20.90
N LEU A 227 3.09 -8.33 20.58
CA LEU A 227 3.46 -8.89 19.27
C LEU A 227 2.64 -8.32 18.10
N PRO A 228 1.29 -8.39 18.09
CA PRO A 228 0.51 -7.80 17.01
C PRO A 228 0.60 -6.27 16.97
N VAL A 229 0.81 -5.60 18.13
CA VAL A 229 1.02 -4.15 18.14
C VAL A 229 2.36 -3.78 17.51
N LEU A 230 3.42 -4.56 17.74
CA LEU A 230 4.72 -4.39 17.09
C LEU A 230 4.65 -4.66 15.59
N PHE A 231 3.95 -5.71 15.17
CA PHE A 231 3.69 -5.97 13.75
C PHE A 231 2.99 -4.77 13.10
N ALA A 232 1.91 -4.28 13.72
CA ALA A 232 1.19 -3.10 13.25
C ALA A 232 2.07 -1.84 13.23
N ALA A 233 2.92 -1.64 14.24
CA ALA A 233 3.85 -0.51 14.32
C ALA A 233 4.87 -0.55 13.16
N GLY A 234 5.45 -1.72 12.87
CA GLY A 234 6.38 -1.90 11.75
C GLY A 234 5.70 -1.66 10.40
N MET A 235 4.55 -2.30 10.18
CA MET A 235 3.81 -2.15 8.92
C MET A 235 3.39 -0.70 8.68
N THR A 236 2.72 -0.09 9.67
CA THR A 236 2.21 1.29 9.54
C THR A 236 3.32 2.30 9.34
N LEU A 237 4.53 2.06 9.85
CA LEU A 237 5.69 2.92 9.60
C LEU A 237 6.05 2.98 8.12
N LEU A 238 6.30 1.83 7.49
CA LEU A 238 6.73 1.79 6.09
C LEU A 238 5.60 2.23 5.15
N ASP A 239 4.37 1.80 5.39
CA ASP A 239 3.22 2.21 4.56
C ASP A 239 2.97 3.72 4.66
N THR A 240 3.11 4.31 5.85
CA THR A 240 3.00 5.76 6.03
C THR A 240 4.15 6.50 5.34
N LEU A 241 5.38 6.01 5.47
CA LEU A 241 6.55 6.60 4.79
C LEU A 241 6.41 6.52 3.27
N ASN A 242 5.97 5.38 2.74
CA ASN A 242 5.63 5.21 1.33
C ASN A 242 4.56 6.24 0.93
N GLY A 243 3.46 6.32 1.69
CA GLY A 243 2.37 7.24 1.41
C GLY A 243 2.81 8.72 1.35
N VAL A 244 3.65 9.15 2.29
CA VAL A 244 4.19 10.52 2.31
C VAL A 244 5.14 10.76 1.13
N ALA A 245 6.04 9.82 0.86
CA ALA A 245 7.01 9.91 -0.23
C ALA A 245 6.32 9.96 -1.59
N MET A 246 5.36 9.07 -1.83
CA MET A 246 4.66 8.95 -3.11
C MET A 246 3.67 10.10 -3.32
N THR A 247 3.01 10.58 -2.26
CA THR A 247 2.21 11.81 -2.34
C THR A 247 3.06 13.01 -2.77
N HIS A 248 4.29 13.12 -2.25
CA HIS A 248 5.23 14.15 -2.67
C HIS A 248 5.70 13.97 -4.12
N ALA A 249 6.14 12.76 -4.48
CA ALA A 249 6.68 12.46 -5.80
C ALA A 249 5.64 12.70 -6.91
N TYR A 250 4.43 12.20 -6.73
CA TYR A 250 3.33 12.37 -7.69
C TYR A 250 2.81 13.81 -7.69
N GLY A 251 2.72 14.45 -6.53
CA GLY A 251 2.39 15.87 -6.44
C GLY A 251 3.39 16.75 -7.20
N TRP A 252 4.70 16.52 -7.04
CA TRP A 252 5.74 17.26 -7.78
C TRP A 252 5.63 17.08 -9.29
N ALA A 253 5.35 15.86 -9.76
CA ALA A 253 5.22 15.56 -11.17
C ALA A 253 4.03 16.27 -11.84
N LEU A 254 2.91 16.40 -11.12
CA LEU A 254 1.71 17.10 -11.61
C LEU A 254 1.96 18.59 -11.90
N HIS A 255 2.91 19.23 -11.19
CA HIS A 255 3.19 20.67 -11.27
C HIS A 255 4.35 21.05 -12.21
N ASN A 256 5.01 20.09 -12.88
CA ASN A 256 6.15 20.36 -13.78
C ASN A 256 5.82 20.06 -15.25
N PRO A 257 5.26 21.00 -16.04
CA PRO A 257 4.71 20.75 -17.38
C PRO A 257 5.67 20.05 -18.37
N ARG A 258 6.97 20.33 -18.26
CA ARG A 258 8.02 19.76 -19.16
C ARG A 258 8.40 18.31 -18.84
N VAL A 259 8.21 17.87 -17.59
CA VAL A 259 8.51 16.49 -17.13
C VAL A 259 7.21 15.68 -16.94
N LYS A 260 6.08 16.37 -16.75
CA LYS A 260 4.73 15.84 -16.51
C LYS A 260 4.35 14.76 -17.52
N ARG A 261 4.59 14.96 -18.82
CA ARG A 261 4.15 13.99 -19.83
C ARG A 261 4.91 12.67 -19.78
N GLY A 262 6.25 12.70 -19.85
CA GLY A 262 7.08 11.50 -19.83
C GLY A 262 7.03 10.77 -18.48
N TYR A 263 7.11 11.53 -17.38
CA TYR A 263 7.05 10.96 -16.04
C TYR A 263 5.67 10.39 -15.72
N ASN A 264 4.58 11.09 -16.02
CA ASN A 264 3.24 10.53 -15.81
C ASN A 264 2.99 9.31 -16.70
N LEU A 265 3.48 9.27 -17.95
CA LEU A 265 3.31 8.09 -18.80
C LEU A 265 4.04 6.87 -18.23
N TRP A 266 5.32 7.04 -17.88
CA TRP A 266 6.13 5.95 -17.34
C TRP A 266 5.61 5.49 -15.99
N VAL A 267 5.38 6.41 -15.06
CA VAL A 267 4.99 6.05 -13.69
C VAL A 267 3.54 5.57 -13.61
N THR A 268 2.60 6.20 -14.32
CA THR A 268 1.19 5.76 -14.34
C THR A 268 1.04 4.47 -15.14
N GLY A 269 1.73 4.35 -16.28
CA GLY A 269 1.70 3.16 -17.12
C GLY A 269 2.32 1.96 -16.40
N LEU A 270 3.51 2.13 -15.82
CA LEU A 270 4.22 1.06 -15.10
C LEU A 270 3.49 0.65 -13.83
N SER A 271 3.03 1.59 -13.01
CA SER A 271 2.27 1.22 -11.81
C SER A 271 0.89 0.63 -12.14
N GLY A 272 0.24 1.09 -13.21
CA GLY A 272 -0.99 0.47 -13.70
C GLY A 272 -0.74 -0.95 -14.21
N LEU A 273 0.36 -1.18 -14.94
CA LEU A 273 0.74 -2.50 -15.43
C LEU A 273 1.08 -3.45 -14.29
N VAL A 274 1.86 -3.02 -13.31
CA VAL A 274 2.22 -3.84 -12.14
C VAL A 274 0.98 -4.17 -11.31
N ALA A 275 0.10 -3.19 -11.07
CA ALA A 275 -1.18 -3.45 -10.39
C ALA A 275 -2.08 -4.41 -11.18
N LEU A 276 -2.05 -4.38 -12.52
CA LEU A 276 -2.77 -5.34 -13.35
C LEU A 276 -2.20 -6.75 -13.18
N VAL A 277 -0.88 -6.90 -13.23
CA VAL A 277 -0.20 -8.19 -13.05
C VAL A 277 -0.54 -8.76 -11.68
N ILE A 278 -0.36 -7.99 -10.61
CA ILE A 278 -0.67 -8.44 -9.25
C ILE A 278 -2.15 -8.81 -9.14
N GLY A 279 -3.06 -7.93 -9.56
CA GLY A 279 -4.50 -8.20 -9.47
C GLY A 279 -4.95 -9.43 -10.27
N VAL A 280 -4.38 -9.67 -11.45
CA VAL A 280 -4.67 -10.87 -12.24
C VAL A 280 -4.12 -12.13 -11.57
N VAL A 281 -2.89 -12.09 -11.05
CA VAL A 281 -2.29 -13.23 -10.34
C VAL A 281 -3.09 -13.55 -9.08
N THR A 282 -3.42 -12.55 -8.26
CA THR A 282 -4.24 -12.71 -7.06
C THR A 282 -5.61 -13.32 -7.38
N LEU A 283 -6.29 -12.83 -8.42
CA LEU A 283 -7.58 -13.41 -8.84
C LEU A 283 -7.44 -14.83 -9.41
N ALA A 284 -6.33 -15.13 -10.09
CA ALA A 284 -6.06 -16.46 -10.63
C ALA A 284 -5.76 -17.48 -9.53
N GLN A 285 -4.98 -17.09 -8.52
CA GLN A 285 -4.69 -17.89 -7.33
C GLN A 285 -5.98 -18.15 -6.53
N TRP A 286 -6.72 -17.08 -6.23
CA TRP A 286 -8.04 -17.18 -5.60
C TRP A 286 -8.99 -18.11 -6.36
N ALA A 287 -9.06 -18.00 -7.68
CA ALA A 287 -9.91 -18.88 -8.48
C ALA A 287 -9.41 -20.34 -8.46
N GLY A 288 -8.10 -20.56 -8.44
CA GLY A 288 -7.50 -21.89 -8.37
C GLY A 288 -7.78 -22.61 -7.05
N GLU A 289 -7.72 -21.88 -5.94
CA GLU A 289 -8.03 -22.42 -4.61
C GLU A 289 -9.49 -22.87 -4.48
N HIS A 290 -10.41 -22.15 -5.12
CA HIS A 290 -11.85 -22.39 -4.96
C HIS A 290 -12.47 -23.25 -6.07
N PHE A 291 -11.86 -23.30 -7.26
CA PHE A 291 -12.40 -24.01 -8.42
C PHE A 291 -11.36 -24.96 -9.05
N PRO A 292 -11.55 -26.30 -8.96
CA PRO A 292 -10.61 -27.28 -9.51
C PRO A 292 -10.38 -27.17 -11.03
N ALA A 293 -11.37 -26.64 -11.77
CA ALA A 293 -11.22 -26.36 -13.20
C ALA A 293 -10.31 -25.14 -13.45
N ALA A 294 -10.44 -24.09 -12.64
CA ALA A 294 -9.57 -22.91 -12.73
C ALA A 294 -8.14 -23.25 -12.29
N ASN A 295 -7.95 -24.08 -11.27
CA ASN A 295 -6.62 -24.54 -10.85
C ASN A 295 -5.86 -25.21 -12.01
N ARG A 296 -6.54 -26.11 -12.74
CA ARG A 296 -5.97 -26.77 -13.92
C ARG A 296 -5.71 -25.80 -15.08
N ALA A 297 -6.62 -24.86 -15.32
CA ALA A 297 -6.50 -23.91 -16.42
C ALA A 297 -5.44 -22.81 -16.17
N LEU A 298 -5.27 -22.42 -14.90
CA LEU A 298 -4.42 -21.32 -14.45
C LEU A 298 -3.21 -21.81 -13.65
N GLY A 299 -2.84 -23.10 -13.79
CA GLY A 299 -1.76 -23.72 -13.00
C GLY A 299 -0.44 -22.95 -13.05
N ALA A 300 -0.10 -22.37 -14.21
CA ALA A 300 1.09 -21.55 -14.38
C ALA A 300 1.13 -20.26 -13.53
N LEU A 301 -0.03 -19.80 -13.03
CA LEU A 301 -0.15 -18.61 -12.19
C LEU A 301 -0.26 -18.94 -10.69
N GLN A 302 -0.48 -20.21 -10.31
CA GLN A 302 -0.68 -20.59 -8.92
C GLN A 302 0.61 -20.43 -8.10
N ASP A 303 1.75 -20.83 -8.66
CA ASP A 303 3.06 -20.80 -7.97
C ASP A 303 3.82 -19.47 -8.14
N VAL A 304 3.17 -18.44 -8.70
CA VAL A 304 3.81 -17.14 -8.92
C VAL A 304 3.87 -16.36 -7.60
N ASP A 305 5.06 -16.31 -7.01
CA ASP A 305 5.33 -15.43 -5.87
C ASP A 305 5.45 -13.97 -6.35
N VAL A 306 4.42 -13.18 -6.04
CA VAL A 306 4.38 -11.74 -6.35
C VAL A 306 5.06 -10.88 -5.28
N SER A 307 5.43 -11.44 -4.12
CA SER A 307 6.03 -10.68 -3.02
C SER A 307 7.30 -9.92 -3.43
N PRO A 308 8.24 -10.49 -4.22
CA PRO A 308 9.42 -9.78 -4.69
C PRO A 308 9.09 -8.54 -5.54
N LEU A 309 7.93 -8.51 -6.21
CA LEU A 309 7.51 -7.38 -7.05
C LEU A 309 7.34 -6.09 -6.24
N GLY A 310 7.03 -6.18 -4.94
CA GLY A 310 6.95 -5.01 -4.06
C GLY A 310 8.30 -4.30 -3.92
N PHE A 311 9.40 -5.06 -3.75
CA PHE A 311 10.77 -4.54 -3.75
C PHE A 311 11.17 -3.89 -5.06
N TRP A 312 10.86 -4.53 -6.18
CA TRP A 312 11.14 -3.96 -7.48
C TRP A 312 10.32 -2.70 -7.73
N LEU A 313 9.03 -2.68 -7.39
CA LEU A 313 8.14 -1.56 -7.62
C LEU A 313 8.56 -0.32 -6.81
N ALA A 314 8.74 -0.47 -5.49
CA ALA A 314 9.14 0.65 -4.63
C ALA A 314 10.53 1.19 -5.04
N GLY A 315 11.50 0.31 -5.27
CA GLY A 315 12.85 0.68 -5.69
C GLY A 315 12.88 1.39 -7.05
N LEU A 316 12.15 0.87 -8.04
CA LEU A 316 12.08 1.45 -9.38
C LEU A 316 11.40 2.82 -9.37
N THR A 317 10.30 2.97 -8.64
CA THR A 317 9.55 4.23 -8.61
C THR A 317 10.36 5.33 -7.91
N LEU A 318 11.05 4.99 -6.82
CA LEU A 318 11.96 5.91 -6.15
C LEU A 318 13.18 6.25 -7.01
N GLY A 319 13.77 5.26 -7.69
CA GLY A 319 14.90 5.45 -8.60
C GLY A 319 14.55 6.38 -9.76
N LEU A 320 13.39 6.18 -10.40
CA LEU A 320 12.87 7.05 -11.46
C LEU A 320 12.64 8.48 -10.95
N PHE A 321 12.12 8.64 -9.73
CA PHE A 321 11.94 9.95 -9.11
C PHE A 321 13.29 10.67 -8.88
N VAL A 322 14.28 9.98 -8.30
CA VAL A 322 15.62 10.55 -8.06
C VAL A 322 16.27 10.95 -9.38
N PHE A 323 16.24 10.08 -10.38
CA PHE A 323 16.80 10.34 -11.70
C PHE A 323 16.14 11.55 -12.38
N ALA A 324 14.81 11.63 -12.37
CA ALA A 324 14.07 12.76 -12.93
C ALA A 324 14.44 14.08 -12.22
N ARG A 325 14.61 14.05 -10.90
CA ARG A 325 15.00 15.22 -10.10
C ARG A 325 16.43 15.68 -10.39
N LEU A 326 17.36 14.75 -10.55
CA LEU A 326 18.76 15.05 -10.90
C LEU A 326 18.86 15.67 -12.29
N GLN A 327 18.14 15.14 -13.29
CA GLN A 327 18.09 15.74 -14.62
C GLN A 327 17.49 17.16 -14.60
N ALA A 328 16.43 17.38 -13.82
CA ALA A 328 15.82 18.70 -13.70
C ALA A 328 16.79 19.73 -13.09
N ARG A 329 17.59 19.32 -12.09
CA ARG A 329 18.64 20.17 -11.49
C ARG A 329 19.81 20.45 -12.43
N GLY A 330 20.25 19.44 -13.19
CA GLY A 330 21.34 19.58 -14.15
C GLY A 330 21.01 20.56 -15.28
N ARG A 331 19.77 20.52 -15.79
CA ARG A 331 19.30 21.43 -16.85
C ARG A 331 19.08 22.86 -16.37
N GLY A 332 18.64 23.06 -15.12
CA GLY A 332 18.51 24.41 -14.52
C GLY A 332 19.86 25.13 -14.40
N ARG A 333 20.88 24.41 -13.93
CA ARG A 333 22.26 24.94 -13.83
C ARG A 333 22.91 25.23 -15.19
N ALA A 334 22.54 24.50 -16.24
CA ALA A 334 23.02 24.75 -17.59
C ALA A 334 22.40 26.04 -18.18
N ALA A 335 21.13 26.31 -17.89
CA ALA A 335 20.44 27.52 -18.33
C ALA A 335 20.97 28.80 -17.65
N GLU A 336 21.30 28.73 -16.35
CA GLU A 336 21.93 29.84 -15.60
C GLU A 336 23.38 30.15 -16.04
N ARG A 337 24.07 29.20 -16.68
CA ARG A 337 25.43 29.39 -17.21
C ARG A 337 25.47 29.96 -18.63
N SER A 338 24.34 29.95 -19.33
CA SER A 338 24.19 30.45 -20.70
C SER A 338 23.49 31.82 -20.78
N SER A 339 23.17 32.43 -19.64
CA SER A 339 22.59 33.78 -19.49
C SER A 339 23.61 34.70 -18.85
#